data_AF-A0A927B2S7-F1
#
_entry.id   AF-A0A927B2S7-F1
#
_cell.length_a   1.000
_cell.length_b   1.000
_cell.length_c   1.000
_cell.angle_alpha   90.00
_cell.angle_beta   90.00
_cell.angle_gamma   90.00
#
_symmetry.space_group_name_H-M   'P 1'
#
loop_
_entity.id
_entity.type
_entity.pdbx_description
1 polymer ?
#
loop_
_entity_poly.entity_id
_entity_poly.type
_entity_poly.pdbx_seq_one_letter_code
_entity_poly.pdbx_strand_id
1 'polypeptide(L)'
;MPAPLLLRNGRDIVFAIEDNGFRNFKPYLIHSTIGQNWRQLVTGNSPDRWYALSEPIPDTLYAGAPYLRQLPTGETVLSYQGTENRINRMSNAEMKVVISDRNARNFGQKSVPFILPAGKSGLWNSLSVLAGSTLIALTSTNGYSTKGDVEVWMIKGRLMQ
;
A
#
# COMPACT_ATOMS: atom_id res chain seq x y z
N MET A 1 -8.81 2.26 -5.07
CA MET A 1 -9.50 0.95 -4.99
C MET A 1 -9.26 0.35 -3.61
N PRO A 2 -10.31 -0.12 -2.90
CA PRO A 2 -10.13 -0.79 -1.61
C PRO A 2 -9.51 -2.19 -1.79
N ALA A 3 -8.55 -2.55 -0.93
CA ALA A 3 -7.94 -3.89 -0.90
C ALA A 3 -8.25 -4.59 0.43
N PRO A 4 -9.21 -5.55 0.45
CA PRO A 4 -9.56 -6.28 1.66
C PRO A 4 -8.54 -7.36 2.00
N LEU A 5 -8.36 -7.61 3.30
CA LEU A 5 -7.57 -8.69 3.86
C LEU A 5 -8.26 -9.22 5.12
N LEU A 6 -8.56 -10.52 5.14
CA LEU A 6 -8.82 -11.22 6.38
C LEU A 6 -7.47 -11.53 7.04
N LEU A 7 -7.24 -10.98 8.23
CA LEU A 7 -6.02 -11.24 8.99
C LEU A 7 -5.99 -12.71 9.45
N ARG A 8 -4.78 -13.25 9.58
CA ARG A 8 -4.49 -14.64 9.97
C ARG A 8 -4.98 -15.02 11.36
N ASN A 9 -5.41 -14.06 12.17
CA ASN A 9 -6.11 -14.35 13.41
C ASN A 9 -7.53 -14.89 13.20
N GLY A 10 -8.00 -14.95 11.94
CA GLY A 10 -9.28 -15.54 11.57
C GLY A 10 -10.50 -14.74 12.01
N ARG A 11 -10.30 -13.49 12.48
CA ARG A 11 -11.36 -12.67 13.07
C ARG A 11 -11.43 -11.28 12.48
N ASP A 12 -10.30 -10.68 12.16
CA ASP A 12 -10.21 -9.26 11.83
C ASP A 12 -10.11 -9.04 10.32
N ILE A 13 -11.02 -8.24 9.77
CA ILE A 13 -11.07 -7.84 8.37
C ILE A 13 -10.54 -6.41 8.27
N VAL A 14 -9.51 -6.20 7.46
CA VAL A 14 -8.90 -4.88 7.23
C VAL A 14 -8.97 -4.56 5.74
N PHE A 15 -9.40 -3.35 5.41
CA PHE A 15 -9.38 -2.83 4.06
C PHE A 15 -8.38 -1.68 3.99
N ALA A 16 -7.45 -1.75 3.05
CA ALA A 16 -6.67 -0.56 2.67
C ALA A 16 -7.45 0.28 1.68
N ILE A 17 -7.57 1.58 1.93
CA ILE A 17 -8.38 2.51 1.13
C ILE A 17 -7.58 3.75 0.72
N GLU A 18 -7.98 4.32 -0.41
CA GLU A 18 -7.61 5.69 -0.77
C GLU A 18 -8.56 6.64 -0.06
N ASP A 19 -8.06 7.29 0.98
CA ASP A 19 -8.82 8.27 1.71
C ASP A 19 -8.78 9.61 0.98
N ASN A 20 -9.96 10.17 0.70
CA ASN A 20 -10.14 11.44 -0.01
C ASN A 20 -10.56 12.60 0.91
N GLY A 21 -10.46 12.44 2.23
CA GLY A 21 -10.80 13.49 3.21
C GLY A 21 -9.79 14.66 3.26
N PHE A 22 -8.76 14.65 2.41
CA PHE A 22 -7.62 15.57 2.45
C PHE A 22 -7.36 16.18 1.07
N ARG A 23 -6.39 17.09 0.97
CA ARG A 23 -6.03 17.75 -0.31
C ARG A 23 -5.65 16.75 -1.43
N ASN A 24 -4.95 15.67 -1.07
CA ASN A 24 -4.67 14.53 -1.94
C ASN A 24 -4.97 13.23 -1.20
N PHE A 25 -5.12 12.15 -1.95
CA PHE A 25 -5.30 10.81 -1.39
C PHE A 25 -4.21 10.44 -0.38
N LYS A 26 -4.63 9.71 0.67
CA LYS A 26 -3.76 9.11 1.68
C LYS A 26 -4.13 7.64 1.91
N PRO A 27 -3.15 6.77 2.23
CA PRO A 27 -3.45 5.40 2.60
C PRO A 27 -4.05 5.37 4.01
N TYR A 28 -5.29 4.93 4.10
CA TYR A 28 -5.96 4.63 5.36
C TYR A 28 -6.35 3.16 5.41
N LEU A 29 -6.59 2.68 6.62
CA LEU A 29 -7.19 1.39 6.87
C LEU A 29 -8.56 1.58 7.50
N ILE A 30 -9.51 0.74 7.10
CA ILE A 30 -10.77 0.54 7.81
C ILE A 30 -10.89 -0.91 8.26
N HIS A 31 -11.58 -1.14 9.36
CA HIS A 31 -11.62 -2.44 10.01
C HIS A 31 -13.03 -2.84 10.43
N SER A 32 -13.21 -4.15 10.51
CA SER A 32 -14.37 -4.82 11.06
C SER A 32 -13.92 -6.19 11.57
N THR A 33 -14.66 -6.79 12.50
CA THR A 33 -14.49 -8.22 12.81
C THR A 33 -15.46 -9.04 11.97
N ILE A 34 -15.20 -10.33 11.72
CA ILE A 34 -16.17 -11.25 11.10
C ILE A 34 -17.50 -11.26 11.85
N GLY A 35 -17.48 -11.12 13.19
CA GLY A 35 -18.72 -11.08 13.98
C GLY A 35 -19.52 -9.79 13.77
N GLN A 36 -18.83 -8.66 13.66
CA GLN A 36 -19.47 -7.35 13.43
C GLN A 36 -19.85 -7.15 11.95
N ASN A 37 -19.08 -7.69 11.01
CA ASN A 37 -19.28 -7.76 9.57
C ASN A 37 -19.95 -6.51 8.97
N TRP A 38 -19.36 -5.34 9.21
CA TRP A 38 -19.81 -4.06 8.66
C TRP A 38 -21.25 -3.65 9.04
N ARG A 39 -21.83 -4.22 10.11
CA ARG A 39 -23.18 -3.85 10.60
C ARG A 39 -23.26 -2.40 11.09
N GLN A 40 -22.13 -1.84 11.52
CA GLN A 40 -21.95 -0.43 11.86
C GLN A 40 -21.12 0.23 10.76
N LEU A 41 -21.54 1.42 10.34
CA LEU A 41 -20.86 2.21 9.34
C LEU A 41 -19.53 2.77 9.90
N VAL A 42 -18.45 2.59 9.16
CA VAL A 42 -17.15 3.20 9.47
C VAL A 42 -17.09 4.60 8.86
N THR A 43 -17.35 5.63 9.68
CA THR A 43 -17.33 7.04 9.27
C THR A 43 -15.91 7.64 9.36
N GLY A 44 -15.76 8.92 8.97
CA GLY A 44 -14.50 9.67 9.06
C GLY A 44 -13.85 9.71 10.43
N ASN A 45 -14.67 9.74 11.48
CA ASN A 45 -14.21 9.82 12.87
C ASN A 45 -14.32 8.48 13.60
N SER A 46 -14.58 7.38 12.87
CA SER A 46 -14.72 6.07 13.48
C SER A 46 -13.38 5.59 14.06
N PRO A 47 -13.36 4.99 15.26
CA PRO A 47 -12.15 4.35 15.80
C PRO A 47 -11.69 3.15 14.95
N ASP A 48 -12.58 2.59 14.13
CA ASP A 48 -12.29 1.52 13.18
C ASP A 48 -11.71 2.04 11.85
N ARG A 49 -11.31 3.32 11.80
CA ARG A 49 -10.58 3.95 10.69
C ARG A 49 -9.32 4.61 11.22
N TRP A 50 -8.19 4.37 10.56
CA TRP A 50 -6.91 4.98 10.96
C TRP A 50 -5.97 5.21 9.78
N TYR A 51 -5.10 6.21 9.93
CA TYR A 51 -4.01 6.47 9.00
C TYR A 51 -3.04 5.29 8.99
N ALA A 52 -2.61 4.85 7.81
CA ALA A 52 -1.83 3.63 7.68
C ALA A 52 -0.38 3.79 8.18
N LEU A 53 0.28 4.90 7.84
CA LEU A 53 1.73 5.03 8.01
C LEU A 53 2.12 5.53 9.41
N SER A 54 3.24 5.05 9.94
CA SER A 54 3.81 5.55 11.20
C SER A 54 4.31 7.00 11.06
N GLU A 55 4.81 7.35 9.87
CA GLU A 55 5.26 8.69 9.53
C GLU A 55 4.25 9.36 8.58
N PRO A 56 3.61 10.46 9.00
CA PRO A 56 2.69 11.21 8.15
C PRO A 56 3.37 11.76 6.89
N ILE A 57 2.70 11.62 5.75
CA ILE A 57 3.08 12.27 4.50
C ILE A 57 2.28 13.58 4.40
N PRO A 58 2.90 14.71 4.02
CA PRO A 58 2.18 15.97 3.80
C PRO A 58 0.95 15.82 2.89
N ASP A 59 -0.15 16.48 3.24
CA ASP A 59 -1.40 16.44 2.47
C ASP A 59 -1.25 16.95 1.02
N THR A 60 -0.23 17.76 0.77
CA THR A 60 0.13 18.26 -0.56
C THR A 60 0.71 17.19 -1.49
N LEU A 61 1.24 16.08 -0.95
CA LEU A 61 1.78 14.97 -1.73
C LEU A 61 0.72 13.90 -1.99
N TYR A 62 0.81 13.26 -3.14
CA TYR A 62 -0.07 12.15 -3.52
C TYR A 62 0.45 10.84 -2.91
N ALA A 63 -0.45 10.07 -2.29
CA ALA A 63 -0.18 8.72 -1.80
C ALA A 63 -1.47 7.88 -1.89
N GLY A 64 -1.62 7.11 -2.98
CA GLY A 64 -2.85 6.41 -3.32
C GLY A 64 -2.67 4.93 -3.67
N ALA A 65 -3.74 4.35 -4.20
CA ALA A 65 -3.94 2.95 -4.56
C ALA A 65 -3.22 1.94 -3.63
N PRO A 66 -3.56 1.92 -2.33
CA PRO A 66 -2.88 1.03 -1.42
C PRO A 66 -3.31 -0.43 -1.61
N TYR A 67 -2.40 -1.37 -1.35
CA TYR A 67 -2.61 -2.81 -1.53
C TYR A 67 -2.02 -3.57 -0.35
N LEU A 68 -2.84 -4.32 0.37
CA LEU A 68 -2.49 -4.95 1.65
C LEU A 68 -2.36 -6.47 1.53
N ARG A 69 -1.34 -7.03 2.19
CA ARG A 69 -1.09 -8.46 2.37
C ARG A 69 -0.55 -8.76 3.76
N GLN A 70 -0.55 -10.03 4.14
CA GLN A 70 0.07 -10.53 5.36
C GLN A 70 0.95 -11.73 5.07
N LEU A 71 2.16 -11.73 5.66
CA LEU A 71 3.11 -12.81 5.55
C LEU A 71 2.72 -14.00 6.44
N PRO A 72 3.22 -15.22 6.17
CA PRO A 72 2.99 -16.38 7.02
C PRO A 72 3.43 -16.20 8.48
N THR A 73 4.48 -15.40 8.68
CA THR A 73 5.06 -15.01 9.97
C THR A 73 4.20 -14.00 10.76
N GLY A 74 3.19 -13.40 10.11
CA GLY A 74 2.18 -12.56 10.73
C GLY A 74 2.31 -11.08 10.41
N GLU A 75 3.49 -10.59 10.03
CA GLU A 75 3.71 -9.20 9.62
C GLU A 75 2.82 -8.84 8.44
N THR A 76 2.33 -7.61 8.44
CA THR A 76 1.54 -7.06 7.33
C THR A 76 2.41 -6.19 6.45
N VAL A 77 2.12 -6.21 5.16
CA VAL A 77 2.84 -5.44 4.14
C VAL A 77 1.85 -4.68 3.29
N LEU A 78 2.13 -3.40 3.08
CA LEU A 78 1.29 -2.49 2.33
C LEU A 78 2.14 -1.86 1.22
N SER A 79 1.66 -1.92 -0.02
CA SER A 79 2.16 -1.04 -1.07
C SER A 79 1.25 0.15 -1.24
N TYR A 80 1.78 1.29 -1.66
CA TYR A 80 1.00 2.41 -2.17
C TYR A 80 1.79 3.10 -3.30
N GLN A 81 1.13 3.86 -4.16
CA GLN A 81 1.80 4.71 -5.15
C GLN A 81 1.91 6.12 -4.60
N GLY A 82 3.13 6.64 -4.52
CA GLY A 82 3.42 7.90 -3.84
C GLY A 82 4.32 8.84 -4.64
N THR A 83 4.18 10.15 -4.43
CA THR A 83 5.02 11.19 -5.04
C THR A 83 6.11 11.72 -4.11
N GLU A 84 6.36 11.10 -2.96
CA GLU A 84 7.47 11.49 -2.09
C GLU A 84 8.80 11.31 -2.84
N ASN A 85 9.60 12.37 -2.88
CA ASN A 85 10.87 12.47 -3.62
C ASN A 85 10.71 12.35 -5.15
N ARG A 86 9.53 12.71 -5.67
CA ARG A 86 9.18 12.67 -7.10
C ARG A 86 8.64 14.02 -7.55
N ILE A 87 8.50 14.19 -8.86
CA ILE A 87 7.64 15.25 -9.40
C ILE A 87 6.24 15.01 -8.84
N ASN A 88 5.67 16.00 -8.15
CA ASN A 88 4.39 15.85 -7.46
C ASN A 88 3.20 15.87 -8.44
N ARG A 89 3.08 14.80 -9.24
CA ARG A 89 1.98 14.49 -10.16
C ARG A 89 1.72 13.00 -10.08
N MET A 90 0.46 12.58 -10.08
CA MET A 90 0.10 11.15 -10.01
C MET A 90 0.77 10.33 -11.12
N SER A 91 0.90 10.89 -12.33
CA SER A 91 1.60 10.30 -13.48
C SER A 91 3.10 10.06 -13.25
N ASN A 92 3.63 10.54 -12.14
CA ASN A 92 5.02 10.40 -11.73
C ASN A 92 5.15 9.67 -10.40
N ALA A 93 4.06 9.17 -9.83
CA ALA A 93 4.11 8.36 -8.62
C ALA A 93 4.83 7.03 -8.88
N GLU A 94 5.38 6.47 -7.82
CA GLU A 94 6.06 5.17 -7.84
C GLU A 94 5.62 4.31 -6.66
N MET A 95 5.85 3.01 -6.77
CA MET A 95 5.55 2.07 -5.70
C MET A 95 6.43 2.32 -4.47
N LYS A 96 5.78 2.54 -3.34
CA LYS A 96 6.36 2.47 -2.00
C LYS A 96 5.85 1.20 -1.33
N VAL A 97 6.71 0.51 -0.59
CA VAL A 97 6.34 -0.68 0.21
C VAL A 97 6.75 -0.44 1.65
N VAL A 98 5.82 -0.67 2.57
CA VAL A 98 5.98 -0.48 4.02
C VAL A 98 5.49 -1.72 4.77
N ILE A 99 6.03 -1.93 5.96
CA ILE A 99 5.79 -3.13 6.78
C ILE A 99 5.24 -2.72 8.15
N SER A 100 4.42 -3.59 8.73
CA SER A 100 3.81 -3.43 10.05
C SER A 100 3.71 -4.78 10.76
N ASP A 101 3.21 -4.76 11.99
CA ASP A 101 2.90 -5.92 12.79
C ASP A 101 1.70 -6.72 12.24
N ARG A 102 1.24 -7.69 13.04
CA ARG A 102 0.11 -8.57 12.71
C ARG A 102 -1.27 -7.92 12.73
N ASN A 103 -1.36 -6.67 13.19
CA ASN A 103 -2.60 -5.94 13.40
C ASN A 103 -2.81 -4.85 12.34
N ALA A 104 -1.89 -4.71 11.36
CA ALA A 104 -1.94 -3.68 10.33
C ALA A 104 -2.00 -2.25 10.92
N ARG A 105 -1.05 -1.92 11.80
CA ARG A 105 -0.95 -0.62 12.46
C ARG A 105 0.44 0.00 12.29
N ASN A 106 0.50 1.31 12.05
CA ASN A 106 1.76 2.07 12.08
C ASN A 106 2.81 1.53 11.07
N PHE A 107 2.44 1.45 9.79
CA PHE A 107 3.33 0.96 8.74
C PHE A 107 4.56 1.87 8.55
N GLY A 108 5.75 1.28 8.62
CA GLY A 108 7.04 1.97 8.51
C GLY A 108 8.01 1.24 7.58
N GLN A 109 9.32 1.52 7.74
CA GLN A 109 10.41 0.86 7.01
C GLN A 109 10.23 0.89 5.49
N LYS A 110 10.00 2.09 4.96
CA LYS A 110 9.65 2.33 3.56
C LYS A 110 10.78 1.90 2.62
N SER A 111 10.43 1.10 1.62
CA SER A 111 11.28 0.74 0.48
C SER A 111 10.64 1.20 -0.83
N VAL A 112 11.47 1.40 -1.86
CA VAL A 112 11.07 1.74 -3.23
C VAL A 112 11.60 0.64 -4.14
N PRO A 113 10.82 -0.40 -4.46
CA PRO A 113 11.34 -1.59 -5.14
C PRO A 113 11.83 -1.31 -6.57
N PHE A 114 11.16 -0.38 -7.26
CA PHE A 114 11.45 -0.06 -8.66
C PHE A 114 12.18 1.28 -8.74
N ILE A 115 13.44 1.26 -9.16
CA ILE A 115 14.20 2.49 -9.41
C ILE A 115 13.82 3.02 -10.80
N LEU A 116 13.17 4.18 -10.82
CA LEU A 116 12.59 4.77 -12.03
C LEU A 116 13.19 6.15 -12.33
N PRO A 117 13.47 6.50 -13.60
CA PRO A 117 13.90 7.85 -13.96
C PRO A 117 12.91 8.95 -13.54
N ALA A 118 13.42 10.18 -13.34
CA ALA A 118 12.61 11.36 -13.10
C ALA A 118 11.72 11.61 -14.33
N GLY A 119 10.39 11.50 -14.17
CA GLY A 119 9.44 11.60 -15.30
C GLY A 119 8.68 10.31 -15.62
N LYS A 120 9.13 9.16 -15.11
CA LYS A 120 8.51 7.85 -15.34
C LYS A 120 7.53 7.47 -14.24
N SER A 121 6.72 6.43 -14.44
CA SER A 121 5.65 6.06 -13.50
C SER A 121 5.78 4.62 -13.02
N GLY A 122 5.34 4.33 -11.79
CA GLY A 122 5.21 2.99 -11.24
C GLY A 122 3.86 2.88 -10.53
N LEU A 123 2.82 2.56 -11.29
CA LEU A 123 1.41 2.67 -10.89
C LEU A 123 0.73 1.31 -10.89
N TRP A 124 -0.47 1.26 -10.31
CA TRP A 124 -1.32 0.07 -10.31
C TRP A 124 -0.63 -1.11 -9.66
N ASN A 125 -0.08 -0.83 -8.47
CA ASN A 125 0.79 -1.75 -7.76
C ASN A 125 0.00 -2.89 -7.13
N SER A 126 0.64 -4.05 -7.03
CA SER A 126 0.11 -5.17 -6.25
C SER A 126 1.23 -5.94 -5.57
N LEU A 127 0.85 -6.67 -4.52
CA LEU A 127 1.74 -7.53 -3.75
C LEU A 127 1.21 -8.96 -3.73
N SER A 128 2.10 -9.92 -3.93
CA SER A 128 1.81 -11.34 -3.72
C SER A 128 2.80 -11.94 -2.73
N VAL A 129 2.29 -12.65 -1.74
CA VAL A 129 3.11 -13.35 -0.74
C VAL A 129 3.38 -14.75 -1.26
N LEU A 130 4.65 -15.13 -1.28
CA LEU A 130 5.09 -16.50 -1.60
C LEU A 130 5.34 -17.28 -0.28
N ALA A 131 6.23 -18.27 -0.31
CA ALA A 131 6.64 -18.99 0.89
C ALA A 131 7.62 -18.20 1.77
N GLY A 132 7.59 -18.48 3.07
CA GLY A 132 8.48 -17.89 4.06
C GLY A 132 8.35 -16.37 4.11
N SER A 133 9.48 -15.67 3.99
CA SER A 133 9.53 -14.20 4.00
C SER A 133 9.59 -13.57 2.60
N THR A 134 9.23 -14.31 1.55
CA THR A 134 9.37 -13.87 0.16
C THR A 134 8.08 -13.25 -0.37
N LEU A 135 8.20 -12.15 -1.10
CA LEU A 135 7.08 -11.46 -1.73
C LEU A 135 7.42 -11.02 -3.15
N ILE A 136 6.40 -10.92 -4.00
CA ILE A 136 6.49 -10.33 -5.33
C ILE A 136 5.79 -8.98 -5.28
N ALA A 137 6.49 -7.95 -5.74
CA ALA A 137 5.93 -6.64 -6.06
C ALA A 137 5.70 -6.57 -7.57
N LEU A 138 4.52 -6.14 -7.99
CA LEU A 138 4.22 -5.83 -9.39
C LEU A 138 3.86 -4.36 -9.55
N THR A 139 4.31 -3.76 -10.64
CA THR A 139 3.96 -2.39 -11.03
C THR A 139 3.75 -2.30 -12.54
N SER A 140 2.89 -1.39 -12.99
CA SER A 140 2.84 -0.95 -14.38
C SER A 140 3.76 0.25 -14.55
N THR A 141 4.77 0.14 -15.40
CA THR A 141 5.78 1.19 -15.57
C THR A 141 6.23 1.35 -17.01
N ASN A 142 6.56 2.60 -17.37
CA ASN A 142 7.26 2.96 -18.60
C ASN A 142 8.73 3.34 -18.36
N GLY A 143 9.25 3.03 -17.17
CA GLY A 143 10.59 3.42 -16.74
C GLY A 143 11.72 2.61 -17.37
N TYR A 144 11.42 1.39 -17.79
CA TYR A 144 12.38 0.46 -18.40
C TYR A 144 12.20 0.33 -19.92
N SER A 145 11.13 0.89 -20.48
CA SER A 145 10.88 0.89 -21.92
C SER A 145 11.71 1.96 -22.62
N THR A 146 12.40 1.57 -23.69
CA THR A 146 13.13 2.49 -24.59
C THR A 146 12.20 3.29 -25.50
N LYS A 147 10.98 2.80 -25.75
CA LYS A 147 9.95 3.46 -26.57
C LYS A 147 8.94 4.28 -25.75
N GLY A 148 8.96 4.10 -24.43
CA GLY A 148 8.04 4.76 -23.51
C GLY A 148 6.72 4.01 -23.29
N ASP A 149 6.61 2.79 -23.79
CA ASP A 149 5.47 1.90 -23.56
C ASP A 149 5.32 1.57 -22.07
N VAL A 150 4.08 1.36 -21.62
CA VAL A 150 3.78 0.90 -20.26
C VAL A 150 3.76 -0.62 -20.25
N GLU A 151 4.56 -1.21 -19.39
CA GLU A 151 4.75 -2.65 -19.26
C GLU A 151 4.51 -3.08 -17.81
N VAL A 152 4.16 -4.35 -17.60
CA VAL A 152 4.07 -4.93 -16.25
C VAL A 152 5.43 -5.47 -15.84
N TRP A 153 5.97 -4.95 -14.75
CA TRP A 153 7.25 -5.37 -14.19
C TRP A 153 7.06 -5.98 -12.81
N MET A 154 7.84 -7.03 -12.53
CA MET A 154 7.85 -7.68 -11.22
C MET A 154 9.24 -7.71 -10.60
N ILE A 155 9.30 -7.55 -9.28
CA ILE A 155 10.50 -7.77 -8.46
C ILE A 155 10.15 -8.73 -7.34
N LYS A 156 11.05 -9.69 -7.09
CA LYS A 156 11.00 -10.55 -5.91
C LYS A 156 11.79 -9.89 -4.78
N GLY A 157 11.13 -9.64 -3.66
CA GLY A 157 11.73 -9.12 -2.42
C GLY A 157 11.66 -10.14 -1.29
N ARG A 158 12.36 -9.84 -0.19
CA ARG A 158 12.33 -10.63 1.04
C ARG A 158 12.25 -9.71 2.25
N LEU A 159 11.39 -10.05 3.21
CA LEU A 159 11.40 -9.41 4.53
C LEU A 159 12.66 -9.86 5.28
N MET A 160 13.45 -8.86 5.70
CA MET A 160 14.66 -9.04 6.52
C MET A 160 14.26 -8.81 7.98
N GLN A 161 14.68 -9.72 8.86
CA GLN A 161 14.49 -9.65 10.31
C GLN A 161 15.82 -9.33 10.99
#